data_AF-A0A7X7LIH1-F1
#
_entry.id   AF-A0A7X7LIH1-F1
#
_cell.length_a   1.000
_cell.length_b   1.000
_cell.length_c   1.000
_cell.angle_alpha   90.00
_cell.angle_beta   90.00
_cell.angle_gamma   90.00
#
_symmetry.space_group_name_H-M   'P 1'
#
loop_
_entity.id
_entity.type
_entity.pdbx_description
1 polymer ?
#
loop_
_entity_poly.entity_id
_entity_poly.type
_entity_poly.pdbx_seq_one_letter_code
_entity_poly.pdbx_strand_id
1 'polypeptide(L)'
;MILTYYKAANFGDAINPLVFEHFLPNFFDDDPVLLFYGIDSILGFERPFEKTRKIIVFSSGFAYDQPPILDQRYDIRCVRGPLTARSLNIDASKGVADGALLLQYIPAFSDKQEKKYKFSYIPHHVSEKMFDGWNDVLEPLGIHYISPAGNPVQVINEIRQSECILAEAMHAAIIADTFRVPWIPVKMFLHINNFKWLDWMLSLQIAEAYNPYSLRRVYNNEWIKKIIKNKTLLSENTLMNDALSSVYQKIQKSVVQEKLHHQLRQIMMSKPFLSKQEVLSDKQHQLLEIIEGIKRDYS
;
A
#
# COMPACT_ATOMS: atom_id res chain seq x y z
N MET A 1 -8.40 18.29 16.73
CA MET A 1 -7.54 17.23 16.20
C MET A 1 -7.96 16.87 14.78
N ILE A 2 -7.04 17.00 13.83
CA ILE A 2 -7.22 16.57 12.43
C ILE A 2 -6.53 15.23 12.19
N LEU A 3 -7.28 14.24 11.69
CA LEU A 3 -6.72 13.01 11.14
C LEU A 3 -6.04 13.29 9.79
N THR A 4 -4.73 13.05 9.73
CA THR A 4 -3.85 13.36 8.60
C THR A 4 -3.31 12.07 7.99
N TYR A 5 -3.52 11.91 6.68
CA TYR A 5 -3.07 10.81 5.82
C TYR A 5 -3.20 11.27 4.35
N TYR A 6 -2.62 10.53 3.40
CA TYR A 6 -2.68 10.83 1.98
C TYR A 6 -4.11 10.65 1.44
N LYS A 7 -4.71 11.75 0.98
CA LYS A 7 -6.06 11.76 0.41
C LYS A 7 -6.01 11.61 -1.10
N ALA A 8 -6.02 10.37 -1.58
CA ALA A 8 -6.13 10.04 -3.00
C ALA A 8 -7.04 8.82 -3.23
N ALA A 9 -7.29 8.50 -4.50
CA ALA A 9 -7.92 7.24 -4.90
C ALA A 9 -6.94 6.06 -4.67
N ASN A 10 -6.78 5.68 -3.39
CA ASN A 10 -5.97 4.58 -2.91
C ASN A 10 -6.65 3.99 -1.66
N PHE A 11 -7.21 2.79 -1.77
CA PHE A 11 -7.91 2.09 -0.70
C PHE A 11 -7.06 1.96 0.57
N GLY A 12 -5.74 1.79 0.39
CA GLY A 12 -4.82 1.55 1.49
C GLY A 12 -4.71 2.73 2.44
N ASP A 13 -4.76 3.96 1.94
CA ASP A 13 -4.74 5.16 2.78
C ASP A 13 -6.18 5.54 3.20
N ALA A 14 -7.18 5.18 2.38
CA ALA A 14 -8.60 5.39 2.68
C ALA A 14 -9.14 4.51 3.83
N ILE A 15 -8.35 3.57 4.37
CA ILE A 15 -8.73 2.83 5.59
C ILE A 15 -8.64 3.68 6.86
N ASN A 16 -7.90 4.80 6.84
CA ASN A 16 -7.66 5.62 8.03
C ASN A 16 -8.97 5.98 8.76
N PRO A 17 -9.99 6.56 8.10
CA PRO A 17 -11.28 6.81 8.75
C PRO A 17 -11.95 5.54 9.30
N LEU A 18 -11.90 4.41 8.57
CA LEU A 18 -12.51 3.16 9.02
C LEU A 18 -11.88 2.64 10.31
N VAL A 19 -10.54 2.69 10.40
CA VAL A 19 -9.79 2.24 11.58
C VAL A 19 -10.03 3.21 12.73
N PHE A 20 -9.75 4.49 12.55
CA PHE A 20 -9.74 5.41 13.68
C PHE A 20 -11.13 5.83 14.16
N GLU A 21 -12.16 5.83 13.32
CA GLU A 21 -13.54 6.03 13.81
C GLU A 21 -13.99 4.88 14.71
N HIS A 22 -13.52 3.65 14.45
CA HIS A 22 -13.84 2.50 15.30
C HIS A 22 -13.15 2.57 16.67
N PHE A 23 -11.84 2.85 16.69
CA PHE A 23 -11.05 2.81 17.92
C PHE A 23 -11.06 4.11 18.72
N LEU A 24 -11.23 5.25 18.03
CA LEU A 24 -11.21 6.60 18.57
C LEU A 24 -12.48 7.37 18.12
N PRO A 25 -13.68 6.89 18.47
CA PRO A 25 -14.93 7.53 18.05
C PRO A 25 -15.04 8.95 18.61
N ASN A 26 -15.45 9.92 17.78
CA ASN A 26 -15.55 11.35 18.12
C ASN A 26 -14.23 12.03 18.55
N PHE A 27 -13.08 11.42 18.24
CA PHE A 27 -11.76 11.94 18.67
C PHE A 27 -11.21 13.06 17.77
N PHE A 28 -11.77 13.22 16.57
CA PHE A 28 -11.35 14.22 15.58
C PHE A 28 -12.45 15.28 15.43
N ASP A 29 -12.15 16.50 15.89
CA ASP A 29 -13.03 17.69 15.84
C ASP A 29 -12.58 18.71 14.79
N ASP A 30 -11.68 18.30 13.89
CA ASP A 30 -11.05 19.13 12.86
C ASP A 30 -10.26 20.36 13.37
N ASP A 31 -9.90 20.44 14.66
CA ASP A 31 -8.99 21.48 15.15
C ASP A 31 -7.53 21.22 14.71
N PRO A 32 -6.94 22.10 13.87
CA PRO A 32 -5.56 22.00 13.38
C PRO A 32 -4.47 22.34 14.41
N VAL A 33 -4.83 22.69 15.64
CA VAL A 33 -3.86 22.78 16.75
C VAL A 33 -3.24 21.42 17.07
N LEU A 34 -4.01 20.34 16.92
CA LEU A 34 -3.54 18.96 17.09
C LEU A 34 -3.68 18.18 15.78
N LEU A 35 -2.59 17.56 15.34
CA LEU A 35 -2.60 16.64 14.20
C LEU A 35 -2.42 15.21 14.69
N PHE A 36 -3.14 14.30 14.04
CA PHE A 36 -2.96 12.86 14.22
C PHE A 36 -2.49 12.26 12.90
N TYR A 37 -1.24 11.83 12.84
CA TYR A 37 -0.66 11.19 11.66
C TYR A 37 -0.92 9.69 11.75
N GLY A 38 -1.83 9.22 10.89
CA GLY A 38 -2.32 7.85 10.89
C GLY A 38 -1.49 6.88 10.03
N ILE A 39 -2.17 5.87 9.49
CA ILE A 39 -1.60 4.79 8.70
C ILE A 39 -1.24 5.31 7.31
N ASP A 40 0.05 5.62 7.07
CA ASP A 40 0.55 6.00 5.75
C ASP A 40 2.09 6.09 5.73
N SER A 41 2.68 6.76 4.73
CA SER A 41 4.07 7.18 4.63
C SER A 41 4.20 8.69 4.59
N ILE A 42 3.48 9.39 5.48
CA ILE A 42 3.37 10.86 5.48
C ILE A 42 4.45 11.57 6.30
N LEU A 43 5.28 10.83 7.03
CA LEU A 43 6.38 11.41 7.80
C LEU A 43 7.43 12.01 6.85
N GLY A 44 7.63 13.33 6.95
CA GLY A 44 8.53 14.08 6.07
C GLY A 44 7.86 14.62 4.81
N PHE A 45 6.70 14.07 4.44
CA PHE A 45 5.90 14.49 3.29
C PHE A 45 4.87 15.57 3.69
N GLU A 46 4.06 15.31 4.72
CA GLU A 46 3.05 16.26 5.20
C GLU A 46 3.64 17.36 6.06
N ARG A 47 3.21 18.60 5.82
CA ARG A 47 3.68 19.78 6.55
C ARG A 47 2.61 20.23 7.55
N PRO A 48 2.96 20.39 8.83
CA PRO A 48 2.00 20.87 9.81
C PRO A 48 1.61 22.33 9.53
N PHE A 49 0.37 22.70 9.85
CA PHE A 49 -0.07 24.10 9.82
C PHE A 49 0.72 24.96 10.80
N GLU A 50 0.79 26.28 10.57
CA GLU A 50 1.47 27.24 11.47
C GLU A 50 0.92 27.20 12.91
N LYS A 51 -0.39 26.97 13.05
CA LYS A 51 -1.07 26.85 14.35
C LYS A 51 -0.89 25.50 15.04
N THR A 52 -0.29 24.52 14.38
CA THR A 52 -0.06 23.19 14.96
C THR A 52 0.85 23.28 16.18
N ARG A 53 0.36 22.76 17.31
CA ARG A 53 1.09 22.69 18.59
C ARG A 53 1.47 21.26 18.96
N LYS A 54 0.73 20.26 18.49
CA LYS A 54 1.01 18.85 18.76
C LYS A 54 0.77 17.99 17.52
N ILE A 55 1.63 17.00 17.30
CA ILE A 55 1.54 16.00 16.24
C ILE A 55 1.67 14.63 16.90
N ILE A 56 0.57 13.90 16.98
CA ILE A 56 0.55 12.51 17.47
C ILE A 56 0.81 11.62 16.26
N VAL A 57 1.83 10.76 16.34
CA VAL A 57 2.16 9.83 15.25
C VAL A 57 1.85 8.41 15.68
N PHE A 58 0.94 7.76 14.96
CA PHE A 58 0.56 6.37 15.18
C PHE A 58 0.72 5.57 13.89
N SER A 59 1.67 4.64 13.89
CA SER A 59 1.90 3.66 12.82
C SER A 59 2.28 4.22 11.44
N SER A 60 2.36 5.56 11.28
CA SER A 60 2.91 6.15 10.05
C SER A 60 4.35 5.70 9.80
N GLY A 61 4.69 5.55 8.53
CA GLY A 61 6.03 5.27 8.02
C GLY A 61 6.72 6.49 7.43
N PHE A 62 8.02 6.38 7.24
CA PHE A 62 8.84 7.21 6.36
C PHE A 62 9.05 6.47 5.03
N ALA A 63 9.20 7.19 3.92
CA ALA A 63 9.46 6.57 2.62
C ALA A 63 9.97 7.51 1.52
N TYR A 64 9.82 8.82 1.69
CA TYR A 64 10.00 9.81 0.64
C TYR A 64 10.84 10.98 1.16
N ASP A 65 11.59 11.59 0.26
CA ASP A 65 12.39 12.78 0.51
C ASP A 65 13.36 12.63 1.71
N GLN A 66 13.25 13.53 2.69
CA GLN A 66 14.07 13.57 3.89
C GLN A 66 13.19 13.30 5.11
N PRO A 67 13.69 12.56 6.11
CA PRO A 67 12.95 12.38 7.35
C PRO A 67 12.64 13.75 7.98
N PRO A 68 11.49 13.91 8.65
CA PRO A 68 11.17 15.15 9.33
C PRO A 68 12.17 15.39 10.47
N ILE A 69 12.55 16.65 10.67
CA ILE A 69 13.26 17.05 11.88
C ILE A 69 12.24 17.03 13.02
N LEU A 70 12.41 16.10 13.95
CA LEU A 70 11.52 16.00 15.11
C LEU A 70 11.80 17.15 16.08
N ASP A 71 10.72 17.81 16.51
CA ASP A 71 10.73 18.84 17.54
C ASP A 71 9.76 18.47 18.68
N GLN A 72 9.60 19.36 19.67
CA GLN A 72 8.77 19.11 20.85
C GLN A 72 7.28 18.90 20.55
N ARG A 73 6.81 19.25 19.34
CA ARG A 73 5.41 19.02 18.93
C ARG A 73 5.14 17.55 18.67
N TYR A 74 6.16 16.77 18.30
CA TYR A 74 5.98 15.36 17.97
C TYR A 74 5.82 14.51 19.23
N ASP A 75 4.72 13.75 19.26
CA ASP A 75 4.52 12.62 20.14
C ASP A 75 4.48 11.35 19.29
N ILE A 76 5.64 10.72 19.13
CA ILE A 76 5.76 9.49 18.36
C ILE A 76 5.33 8.31 19.23
N ARG A 77 4.14 7.77 18.98
CA ARG A 77 3.60 6.63 19.73
C ARG A 77 4.12 5.32 19.18
N CYS A 78 4.02 5.14 17.87
CA CYS A 78 4.74 4.13 17.11
C CYS A 78 4.83 4.52 15.65
N VAL A 79 5.70 3.84 14.92
CA VAL A 79 5.87 3.94 13.48
C VAL A 79 5.76 2.57 12.83
N ARG A 80 5.54 2.55 11.50
CA ARG A 80 5.28 1.33 10.71
C ARG A 80 6.32 0.22 10.92
N GLY A 81 7.58 0.58 11.12
CA GLY A 81 8.64 -0.41 11.29
C GLY A 81 10.00 0.14 11.68
N PRO A 82 10.97 -0.77 11.84
CA PRO A 82 12.29 -0.46 12.37
C PRO A 82 13.14 0.41 11.45
N LEU A 83 12.91 0.39 10.13
CA LEU A 83 13.65 1.28 9.22
C LEU A 83 13.15 2.71 9.37
N THR A 84 11.84 2.93 9.51
CA THR A 84 11.29 4.25 9.83
C THR A 84 11.83 4.74 11.19
N ALA A 85 11.82 3.90 12.23
CA ALA A 85 12.35 4.27 13.54
C ALA A 85 13.83 4.71 13.47
N ARG A 86 14.64 3.95 12.71
CA ARG A 86 16.04 4.30 12.45
C ARG A 86 16.19 5.61 11.69
N SER A 87 15.40 5.83 10.63
CA SER A 87 15.45 7.07 9.84
C SER A 87 15.09 8.32 10.64
N LEU A 88 14.25 8.18 11.67
CA LEU A 88 13.87 9.26 12.58
C LEU A 88 14.79 9.42 13.79
N ASN A 89 15.78 8.53 13.95
CA ASN A 89 16.65 8.46 15.12
C ASN A 89 15.87 8.39 16.45
N ILE A 90 14.85 7.54 16.49
CA ILE A 90 14.05 7.27 17.69
C ILE A 90 14.32 5.86 18.22
N ASP A 91 13.82 5.57 19.42
CA ASP A 91 13.91 4.24 20.03
C ASP A 91 13.36 3.16 19.07
N ALA A 92 14.14 2.09 18.88
CA ALA A 92 13.79 0.98 17.99
C ALA A 92 12.49 0.28 18.40
N SER A 93 12.15 0.27 19.69
CA SER A 93 10.88 -0.26 20.21
C SER A 93 9.65 0.45 19.65
N LYS A 94 9.79 1.68 19.15
CA LYS A 94 8.69 2.40 18.48
C LYS A 94 8.41 1.89 17.06
N GLY A 95 9.29 1.07 16.47
CA GLY A 95 9.03 0.37 15.22
C GLY A 95 8.13 -0.84 15.45
N VAL A 96 6.81 -0.63 15.41
CA VAL A 96 5.83 -1.66 15.81
C VAL A 96 5.35 -2.46 14.60
N ALA A 97 4.46 -1.89 13.79
CA ALA A 97 3.88 -2.46 12.59
C ALA A 97 2.98 -1.41 11.90
N ASP A 98 2.49 -1.75 10.71
CA ASP A 98 1.44 -0.99 10.02
C ASP A 98 0.07 -1.14 10.73
N GLY A 99 -0.70 -0.07 10.84
CA GLY A 99 -1.92 -0.03 11.65
C GLY A 99 -3.09 -0.70 10.95
N ALA A 100 -2.98 -1.00 9.65
CA ALA A 100 -3.96 -1.80 8.93
C ALA A 100 -4.13 -3.21 9.55
N LEU A 101 -3.16 -3.68 10.35
CA LEU A 101 -3.31 -4.91 11.13
C LEU A 101 -4.50 -4.90 12.11
N LEU A 102 -4.98 -3.71 12.49
CA LEU A 102 -6.13 -3.54 13.38
C LEU A 102 -7.47 -3.79 12.69
N LEU A 103 -7.52 -3.86 11.36
CA LEU A 103 -8.75 -4.11 10.61
C LEU A 103 -9.47 -5.39 11.04
N GLN A 104 -8.74 -6.42 11.49
CA GLN A 104 -9.35 -7.67 11.95
C GLN A 104 -10.25 -7.51 13.18
N TYR A 105 -10.08 -6.45 13.97
CA TYR A 105 -10.86 -6.20 15.18
C TYR A 105 -12.08 -5.33 14.92
N ILE A 106 -12.26 -4.83 13.70
CA ILE A 106 -13.45 -4.07 13.33
C ILE A 106 -14.58 -5.06 13.04
N PRO A 107 -15.76 -4.95 13.71
CA PRO A 107 -16.85 -5.92 13.58
C PRO A 107 -17.31 -6.18 12.13
N ALA A 108 -17.24 -5.16 11.27
CA ALA A 108 -17.58 -5.26 9.84
C ALA A 108 -16.74 -6.30 9.07
N PHE A 109 -15.60 -6.74 9.61
CA PHE A 109 -14.70 -7.72 9.01
C PHE A 109 -14.53 -9.01 9.84
N SER A 110 -15.44 -9.24 10.80
CA SER A 110 -15.40 -10.44 11.66
C SER A 110 -15.87 -11.71 10.94
N ASP A 111 -16.84 -11.59 10.03
CA ASP A 111 -17.44 -12.75 9.35
C ASP A 111 -16.51 -13.40 8.34
N LYS A 112 -16.32 -14.72 8.47
CA LYS A 112 -15.57 -15.50 7.48
C LYS A 112 -16.19 -15.32 6.08
N GLN A 113 -15.35 -15.03 5.10
CA GLN A 113 -15.79 -14.87 3.71
C GLN A 113 -15.67 -16.19 2.96
N GLU A 114 -16.66 -16.48 2.10
CA GLU A 114 -16.57 -17.54 1.10
C GLU A 114 -15.50 -17.18 0.06
N LYS A 115 -14.64 -18.14 -0.29
CA LYS A 115 -13.60 -17.93 -1.30
C LYS A 115 -14.23 -17.98 -2.69
N LYS A 116 -14.00 -16.93 -3.49
CA LYS A 116 -14.50 -16.78 -4.86
C LYS A 116 -13.40 -16.79 -5.90
N TYR A 117 -12.20 -16.34 -5.53
CA TYR A 117 -11.10 -16.11 -6.47
C TYR A 117 -9.88 -16.92 -6.06
N LYS A 118 -9.35 -17.76 -6.96
CA LYS A 118 -8.10 -18.49 -6.69
C LYS A 118 -6.91 -17.53 -6.55
N PHE A 119 -6.84 -16.58 -7.47
CA PHE A 119 -5.86 -15.51 -7.44
C PHE A 119 -6.55 -14.17 -7.70
N SER A 120 -6.08 -13.13 -7.02
CA SER A 120 -6.40 -11.76 -7.37
C SER A 120 -5.15 -10.93 -7.52
N TYR A 121 -5.15 -9.96 -8.44
CA TYR A 121 -4.04 -9.05 -8.65
C TYR A 121 -4.45 -7.64 -8.28
N ILE A 122 -3.63 -6.96 -7.48
CA ILE A 122 -3.86 -5.59 -7.05
C ILE A 122 -2.66 -4.72 -7.44
N PRO A 123 -2.77 -3.88 -8.49
CA PRO A 123 -1.70 -2.97 -8.87
C PRO A 123 -1.46 -1.92 -7.78
N HIS A 124 -0.30 -1.27 -7.83
CA HIS A 124 -0.14 0.00 -7.12
C HIS A 124 -1.00 1.09 -7.78
N HIS A 125 -1.57 2.03 -7.02
CA HIS A 125 -2.50 3.05 -7.54
C HIS A 125 -1.91 3.91 -8.70
N VAL A 126 -0.59 4.17 -8.69
CA VAL A 126 0.09 4.82 -9.84
C VAL A 126 0.19 3.88 -11.04
N SER A 127 0.43 2.58 -10.81
CA SER A 127 0.49 1.57 -11.88
C SER A 127 -0.87 1.39 -12.54
N GLU A 128 -1.97 1.46 -11.78
CA GLU A 128 -3.33 1.42 -12.32
C GLU A 128 -3.53 2.52 -13.38
N LYS A 129 -3.05 3.74 -13.12
CA LYS A 129 -3.12 4.86 -14.07
C LYS A 129 -2.17 4.72 -15.27
N MET A 130 -1.25 3.77 -15.22
CA MET A 130 -0.28 3.53 -16.30
C MET A 130 -0.79 2.58 -17.36
N PHE A 131 -1.81 1.78 -17.07
CA PHE A 131 -2.32 0.76 -17.97
C PHE A 131 -3.81 0.53 -17.75
N ASP A 132 -4.60 0.51 -18.82
CA ASP A 132 -6.07 0.47 -18.70
C ASP A 132 -6.64 -0.93 -19.03
N GLY A 133 -5.81 -1.85 -19.53
CA GLY A 133 -6.23 -3.19 -19.99
C GLY A 133 -6.03 -4.31 -18.96
N TRP A 134 -6.24 -4.03 -17.67
CA TRP A 134 -5.97 -4.99 -16.59
C TRP A 134 -6.80 -6.27 -16.74
N ASN A 135 -8.11 -6.14 -16.94
CA ASN A 135 -9.01 -7.29 -17.13
C ASN A 135 -8.59 -8.14 -18.34
N ASP A 136 -8.29 -7.49 -19.48
CA ASP A 136 -7.88 -8.18 -20.72
C ASP A 136 -6.64 -9.09 -20.52
N VAL A 137 -5.72 -8.70 -19.63
CA VAL A 137 -4.49 -9.44 -19.34
C VAL A 137 -4.66 -10.47 -18.23
N LEU A 138 -5.57 -10.23 -17.29
CA LEU A 138 -5.70 -11.04 -16.08
C LEU A 138 -6.79 -12.12 -16.21
N GLU A 139 -7.92 -11.81 -16.85
CA GLU A 139 -9.05 -12.74 -17.03
C GLU A 139 -8.68 -14.03 -17.77
N PRO A 140 -7.86 -14.01 -18.87
CA PRO A 140 -7.44 -15.24 -19.55
C PRO A 140 -6.62 -16.20 -18.67
N LEU A 141 -6.11 -15.71 -17.53
CA LEU A 141 -5.36 -16.49 -16.55
C LEU A 141 -6.23 -16.90 -15.34
N GLY A 142 -7.50 -16.50 -15.31
CA GLY A 142 -8.39 -16.69 -14.16
C GLY A 142 -7.98 -15.86 -12.94
N ILE A 143 -7.27 -14.74 -13.15
CA ILE A 143 -6.86 -13.83 -12.09
C ILE A 143 -7.90 -12.72 -11.98
N HIS A 144 -8.48 -12.57 -10.78
CA HIS A 144 -9.45 -11.50 -10.51
C HIS A 144 -8.73 -10.16 -10.32
N TYR A 145 -9.14 -9.14 -11.05
CA TYR A 145 -8.60 -7.79 -10.90
C TYR A 145 -9.28 -7.05 -9.74
N ILE A 146 -8.49 -6.46 -8.85
CA ILE A 146 -9.02 -5.57 -7.81
C ILE A 146 -8.36 -4.20 -7.98
N SER A 147 -9.19 -3.18 -8.21
CA SER A 147 -8.73 -1.80 -8.36
C SER A 147 -8.31 -1.21 -7.01
N PRO A 148 -7.09 -0.65 -6.88
CA PRO A 148 -6.69 0.06 -5.67
C PRO A 148 -7.43 1.40 -5.51
N ALA A 149 -8.11 1.92 -6.53
CA ALA A 149 -8.98 3.09 -6.42
C ALA A 149 -10.40 2.74 -5.92
N GLY A 150 -10.71 1.46 -5.74
CA GLY A 150 -12.02 0.98 -5.27
C GLY A 150 -12.37 1.43 -3.84
N ASN A 151 -13.64 1.23 -3.47
CA ASN A 151 -14.09 1.48 -2.11
C ASN A 151 -13.33 0.57 -1.12
N PRO A 152 -12.78 1.10 -0.01
CA PRO A 152 -11.93 0.32 0.88
C PRO A 152 -12.60 -0.91 1.48
N VAL A 153 -13.89 -0.84 1.85
CA VAL A 153 -14.64 -1.99 2.40
C VAL A 153 -14.81 -3.08 1.34
N GLN A 154 -15.13 -2.70 0.11
CA GLN A 154 -15.25 -3.64 -1.01
C GLN A 154 -13.92 -4.31 -1.33
N VAL A 155 -12.84 -3.52 -1.47
CA VAL A 155 -11.49 -4.03 -1.73
C VAL A 155 -11.02 -4.99 -0.64
N ILE A 156 -11.24 -4.65 0.64
CA ILE A 156 -10.92 -5.54 1.76
C ILE A 156 -11.70 -6.87 1.65
N ASN A 157 -12.99 -6.81 1.32
CA ASN A 157 -13.79 -8.02 1.16
C ASN A 157 -13.36 -8.85 -0.05
N GLU A 158 -13.01 -8.23 -1.18
CA GLU A 158 -12.46 -8.94 -2.34
C GLU A 158 -11.15 -9.64 -1.98
N ILE A 159 -10.24 -8.97 -1.27
CA ILE A 159 -9.01 -9.58 -0.74
C ILE A 159 -9.34 -10.81 0.12
N ARG A 160 -10.32 -10.68 1.04
CA ARG A 160 -10.75 -11.77 1.92
C ARG A 160 -11.44 -12.91 1.17
N GLN A 161 -12.04 -12.64 0.00
CA GLN A 161 -12.65 -13.62 -0.89
C GLN A 161 -11.63 -14.30 -1.82
N SER A 162 -10.36 -13.86 -1.84
CA SER A 162 -9.29 -14.51 -2.60
C SER A 162 -8.57 -15.61 -1.81
N GLU A 163 -8.12 -16.66 -2.49
CA GLU A 163 -7.24 -17.69 -1.92
C GLU A 163 -5.77 -17.24 -1.90
N CYS A 164 -5.36 -16.39 -2.86
CA CYS A 164 -4.03 -15.79 -2.90
C CYS A 164 -4.03 -14.41 -3.59
N ILE A 165 -3.22 -13.48 -3.09
CA ILE A 165 -3.07 -12.12 -3.67
C ILE A 165 -1.72 -11.97 -4.36
N LEU A 166 -1.72 -11.54 -5.62
CA LEU A 166 -0.55 -11.00 -6.31
C LEU A 166 -0.51 -9.48 -6.03
N ALA A 167 0.34 -9.07 -5.09
CA ALA A 167 0.33 -7.72 -4.53
C ALA A 167 1.45 -6.85 -5.11
N GLU A 168 1.09 -5.83 -5.88
CA GLU A 168 1.99 -4.70 -6.18
C GLU A 168 1.75 -3.52 -5.22
N ALA A 169 0.51 -3.34 -4.77
CA ALA A 169 0.18 -2.44 -3.66
C ALA A 169 0.59 -3.06 -2.31
N MET A 170 1.39 -2.36 -1.51
CA MET A 170 1.83 -2.85 -0.20
C MET A 170 0.65 -3.08 0.77
N HIS A 171 -0.33 -2.17 0.79
CA HIS A 171 -1.53 -2.35 1.63
C HIS A 171 -2.35 -3.58 1.21
N ALA A 172 -2.28 -4.05 -0.04
CA ALA A 172 -2.90 -5.32 -0.40
C ALA A 172 -2.25 -6.49 0.33
N ALA A 173 -0.91 -6.51 0.43
CA ALA A 173 -0.17 -7.53 1.18
C ALA A 173 -0.41 -7.44 2.69
N ILE A 174 -0.42 -6.23 3.25
CA ILE A 174 -0.69 -6.01 4.69
C ILE A 174 -2.08 -6.54 5.06
N ILE A 175 -3.10 -6.15 4.29
CA ILE A 175 -4.48 -6.56 4.54
C ILE A 175 -4.65 -8.08 4.31
N ALA A 176 -4.03 -8.62 3.26
CA ALA A 176 -4.02 -10.06 3.02
C ALA A 176 -3.44 -10.82 4.22
N ASP A 177 -2.27 -10.41 4.73
CA ASP A 177 -1.65 -11.04 5.90
C ASP A 177 -2.52 -10.90 7.16
N THR A 178 -3.13 -9.73 7.37
CA THR A 178 -4.06 -9.45 8.48
C THR A 178 -5.22 -10.44 8.50
N PHE A 179 -5.82 -10.71 7.34
CA PHE A 179 -6.94 -11.66 7.20
C PHE A 179 -6.51 -13.08 6.84
N ARG A 180 -5.22 -13.38 6.99
CA ARG A 180 -4.61 -14.70 6.76
C ARG A 180 -4.82 -15.24 5.33
N VAL A 181 -4.85 -14.33 4.36
CA VAL A 181 -4.83 -14.64 2.92
C VAL A 181 -3.37 -14.66 2.45
N PRO A 182 -2.87 -15.79 1.93
CA PRO A 182 -1.54 -15.87 1.33
C PRO A 182 -1.34 -14.81 0.24
N TRP A 183 -0.12 -14.30 0.11
CA TRP A 183 0.17 -13.26 -0.88
C TRP A 183 1.56 -13.40 -1.50
N ILE A 184 1.75 -12.88 -2.70
CA ILE A 184 3.01 -12.92 -3.44
C ILE A 184 3.36 -11.50 -3.89
N PRO A 185 4.52 -10.94 -3.50
CA PRO A 185 4.93 -9.61 -3.93
C PRO A 185 5.32 -9.62 -5.41
N VAL A 186 4.73 -8.70 -6.16
CA VAL A 186 5.04 -8.48 -7.58
C VAL A 186 5.39 -7.01 -7.82
N LYS A 187 6.21 -6.76 -8.83
CA LYS A 187 6.66 -5.42 -9.19
C LYS A 187 6.67 -5.26 -10.70
N MET A 188 5.76 -4.47 -11.24
CA MET A 188 5.74 -4.14 -12.67
C MET A 188 6.61 -2.91 -12.93
N PHE A 189 6.45 -1.87 -12.12
CA PHE A 189 7.11 -0.57 -12.36
C PHE A 189 8.18 -0.24 -11.33
N LEU A 190 9.04 0.74 -11.65
CA LEU A 190 10.18 1.10 -10.79
C LEU A 190 9.78 1.90 -9.55
N HIS A 191 8.65 2.62 -9.59
CA HIS A 191 8.19 3.47 -8.50
C HIS A 191 7.76 2.71 -7.25
N ILE A 192 7.63 1.38 -7.32
CA ILE A 192 7.34 0.55 -6.15
C ILE A 192 8.49 0.66 -5.15
N ASN A 193 8.18 1.30 -4.03
CA ASN A 193 9.15 1.73 -3.03
C ASN A 193 9.59 0.55 -2.14
N ASN A 194 10.82 0.09 -2.34
CA ASN A 194 11.37 -1.06 -1.63
C ASN A 194 11.54 -0.82 -0.12
N PHE A 195 11.80 0.43 0.28
CA PHE A 195 11.97 0.80 1.67
C PHE A 195 10.68 0.56 2.45
N LYS A 196 9.52 0.99 1.92
CA LYS A 196 8.20 0.79 2.55
C LYS A 196 7.93 -0.69 2.84
N TRP A 197 8.13 -1.52 1.81
CA TRP A 197 7.93 -2.96 1.89
C TRP A 197 8.84 -3.61 2.94
N LEU A 198 10.14 -3.34 2.87
CA LEU A 198 11.10 -3.88 3.84
C LEU A 198 10.82 -3.43 5.27
N ASP A 199 10.48 -2.16 5.46
CA ASP A 199 10.16 -1.58 6.77
C ASP A 199 9.00 -2.31 7.44
N TRP A 200 7.90 -2.54 6.72
CA TRP A 200 6.79 -3.34 7.23
C TRP A 200 7.16 -4.82 7.41
N MET A 201 7.80 -5.45 6.43
CA MET A 201 8.12 -6.88 6.48
C MET A 201 9.11 -7.25 7.58
N LEU A 202 9.99 -6.33 7.98
CA LEU A 202 10.87 -6.50 9.14
C LEU A 202 10.07 -6.53 10.45
N SER A 203 9.02 -5.71 10.58
CA SER A 203 8.11 -5.74 11.74
C SER A 203 7.42 -7.10 11.92
N LEU A 204 7.14 -7.79 10.81
CA LEU A 204 6.52 -9.12 10.80
C LEU A 204 7.52 -10.29 10.68
N GLN A 205 8.82 -10.02 10.71
CA GLN A 205 9.89 -11.03 10.61
C GLN A 205 9.79 -11.92 9.35
N ILE A 206 9.37 -11.33 8.23
CA ILE A 206 9.23 -12.02 6.93
C ILE A 206 10.10 -11.41 5.82
N ALA A 207 10.97 -10.45 6.15
CA ALA A 207 11.80 -9.74 5.18
C ALA A 207 12.89 -10.61 4.52
N GLU A 208 13.32 -11.72 5.14
CA GLU A 208 14.45 -12.54 4.64
C GLU A 208 14.19 -13.14 3.25
N ALA A 209 12.95 -13.56 2.99
CA ALA A 209 12.57 -14.15 1.71
C ALA A 209 12.13 -13.09 0.67
N TYR A 210 12.10 -11.80 1.04
CA TYR A 210 11.52 -10.75 0.22
C TYR A 210 12.33 -10.51 -1.06
N ASN A 211 11.77 -10.94 -2.19
CA ASN A 211 12.26 -10.67 -3.52
C ASN A 211 11.06 -10.56 -4.47
N PRO A 212 10.55 -9.35 -4.75
CA PRO A 212 9.34 -9.18 -5.56
C PRO A 212 9.56 -9.64 -7.00
N TYR A 213 8.63 -10.42 -7.54
CA TYR A 213 8.72 -10.88 -8.92
C TYR A 213 8.56 -9.72 -9.89
N SER A 214 9.56 -9.52 -10.74
CA SER A 214 9.57 -8.44 -11.73
C SER A 214 8.72 -8.80 -12.96
N LEU A 215 7.65 -8.05 -13.18
CA LEU A 215 6.73 -8.23 -14.31
C LEU A 215 7.14 -7.37 -15.51
N ARG A 216 6.76 -7.81 -16.72
CA ARG A 216 6.86 -6.98 -17.92
C ARG A 216 5.90 -5.79 -17.80
N ARG A 217 6.45 -4.60 -18.04
CA ARG A 217 5.69 -3.34 -18.02
C ARG A 217 4.77 -3.26 -19.23
N VAL A 218 3.53 -2.95 -18.97
CA VAL A 218 2.51 -2.61 -19.96
C VAL A 218 2.05 -1.18 -19.70
N TYR A 219 1.68 -0.46 -20.76
CA TYR A 219 1.34 0.95 -20.71
C TYR A 219 0.11 1.26 -21.55
N ASN A 220 -0.69 2.23 -21.14
CA ASN A 220 -1.70 2.84 -22.00
C ASN A 220 -1.05 3.80 -23.02
N ASN A 221 -1.85 4.32 -23.95
CA ASN A 221 -1.32 5.16 -25.03
C ASN A 221 -0.64 6.44 -24.53
N GLU A 222 -1.20 7.07 -23.49
CA GLU A 222 -0.66 8.31 -22.93
C GLU A 222 0.77 8.09 -22.41
N TRP A 223 0.98 7.02 -21.65
CA TRP A 223 2.31 6.68 -21.14
C TRP A 223 3.28 6.25 -22.24
N ILE A 224 2.80 5.54 -23.26
CA ILE A 224 3.63 5.19 -24.43
C ILE A 224 4.16 6.45 -25.12
N LYS A 225 3.30 7.44 -25.36
CA LYS A 225 3.69 8.72 -25.96
C LYS A 225 4.74 9.46 -25.13
N LYS A 226 4.58 9.50 -23.81
CA LYS A 226 5.55 10.08 -22.87
C LYS A 226 6.89 9.35 -22.91
N ILE A 227 6.89 8.01 -22.95
CA ILE A 227 8.10 7.20 -23.05
C ILE A 227 8.84 7.47 -24.36
N ILE A 228 8.12 7.55 -25.48
CA ILE A 228 8.71 7.87 -26.79
C ILE A 228 9.33 9.26 -26.74
N LYS A 229 8.59 10.28 -26.28
CA LYS A 229 9.11 11.64 -26.13
C LYS A 229 10.40 11.68 -25.30
N ASN A 230 10.43 11.01 -24.15
CA ASN A 230 11.61 11.01 -23.29
C ASN A 230 12.83 10.31 -23.93
N LYS A 231 12.61 9.37 -24.86
CA LYS A 231 13.68 8.64 -25.55
C LYS A 231 14.14 9.28 -26.86
N THR A 232 13.25 9.97 -27.56
CA THR A 232 13.51 10.51 -28.90
C THR A 232 13.49 12.04 -28.96
N LEU A 233 13.11 12.71 -27.87
CA LEU A 233 12.87 14.15 -27.77
C LEU A 233 11.76 14.67 -28.70
N LEU A 234 10.97 13.79 -29.31
CA LEU A 234 9.81 14.15 -30.12
C LEU A 234 8.65 14.61 -29.23
N SER A 235 7.98 15.70 -29.61
CA SER A 235 6.77 16.14 -28.92
C SER A 235 5.67 15.06 -28.95
N GLU A 236 4.89 14.99 -27.87
CA GLU A 236 3.78 14.02 -27.65
C GLU A 236 2.67 14.15 -28.70
N ASN A 237 2.51 15.34 -29.30
CA ASN A 237 1.42 15.66 -30.23
C ASN A 237 1.87 15.64 -31.70
N THR A 238 2.92 14.88 -32.02
CA THR A 238 3.43 14.76 -33.39
C THR A 238 2.92 13.50 -34.07
N LEU A 239 2.65 13.59 -35.38
CA LEU A 239 2.28 12.43 -36.21
C LEU A 239 3.29 11.28 -36.10
N MET A 240 4.58 11.62 -35.97
CA MET A 240 5.64 10.62 -35.79
C MET A 240 5.53 9.91 -34.44
N ASN A 241 5.21 10.61 -33.35
CA ASN A 241 4.97 10.00 -32.04
C ASN A 241 3.71 9.11 -32.08
N ASP A 242 2.63 9.55 -32.73
CA ASP A 242 1.42 8.74 -32.91
C ASP A 242 1.69 7.43 -33.67
N ALA A 243 2.48 7.50 -34.75
CA ALA A 243 2.86 6.33 -35.53
C ALA A 243 3.70 5.35 -34.69
N LEU A 244 4.74 5.85 -33.99
CA LEU A 244 5.57 5.03 -33.12
C LEU A 244 4.77 4.42 -31.96
N SER A 245 3.86 5.19 -31.36
CA SER A 245 2.98 4.73 -30.29
C SER A 245 2.08 3.61 -30.77
N SER A 246 1.50 3.73 -31.96
CA SER A 246 0.66 2.70 -32.58
C SER A 246 1.43 1.41 -32.86
N VAL A 247 2.67 1.51 -33.33
CA VAL A 247 3.57 0.35 -33.50
C VAL A 247 3.87 -0.30 -32.15
N TYR A 248 4.21 0.50 -31.14
CA TYR A 248 4.49 0.00 -29.79
C TYR A 248 3.28 -0.70 -29.18
N GLN A 249 2.06 -0.16 -29.32
CA GLN A 249 0.84 -0.81 -28.84
C GLN A 249 0.64 -2.20 -29.45
N LYS A 250 0.89 -2.35 -30.76
CA LYS A 250 0.82 -3.66 -31.43
C LYS A 250 1.84 -4.64 -30.85
N ILE A 251 3.09 -4.20 -30.66
CA ILE A 251 4.15 -5.01 -30.03
C ILE A 251 3.78 -5.36 -28.59
N GLN A 252 3.20 -4.42 -27.83
CA GLN A 252 2.78 -4.65 -26.46
C GLN A 252 1.74 -5.76 -26.38
N LYS A 253 0.70 -5.68 -27.22
CA LYS A 253 -0.37 -6.69 -27.28
C LYS A 253 0.14 -8.07 -27.70
N SER A 254 1.02 -8.16 -28.69
CA SER A 254 1.44 -9.46 -29.23
C SER A 254 2.64 -10.08 -28.52
N VAL A 255 3.59 -9.28 -28.01
CA VAL A 255 4.86 -9.78 -27.47
C VAL A 255 4.99 -9.54 -25.97
N VAL A 256 4.65 -8.34 -25.50
CA VAL A 256 4.88 -7.95 -24.10
C VAL A 256 3.86 -8.63 -23.18
N GLN A 257 2.57 -8.61 -23.57
CA GLN A 257 1.50 -9.27 -22.83
C GLN A 257 1.67 -10.80 -22.80
N GLU A 258 2.11 -11.43 -23.88
CA GLU A 258 2.43 -12.87 -23.86
C GLU A 258 3.54 -13.23 -22.87
N LYS A 259 4.60 -12.40 -22.80
CA LYS A 259 5.65 -12.57 -21.78
C LYS A 259 5.12 -12.33 -20.37
N LEU A 260 4.23 -11.34 -20.19
CA LEU A 260 3.57 -11.09 -18.91
C LEU A 260 2.70 -12.28 -18.48
N HIS A 261 1.92 -12.87 -19.39
CA HIS A 261 1.14 -14.07 -19.13
C HIS A 261 2.02 -15.24 -18.69
N HIS A 262 3.14 -15.46 -19.36
CA HIS A 262 4.10 -16.49 -18.96
C HIS A 262 4.65 -16.26 -17.55
N GLN A 263 5.03 -15.02 -17.23
CA GLN A 263 5.51 -14.66 -15.89
C GLN A 263 4.43 -14.88 -14.82
N LEU A 264 3.19 -14.43 -15.06
CA LEU A 264 2.08 -14.61 -14.12
C LEU A 264 1.79 -16.09 -13.87
N ARG A 265 1.81 -16.94 -14.90
CA ARG A 265 1.68 -18.41 -14.75
C ARG A 265 2.77 -19.00 -13.86
N GLN A 266 4.02 -18.56 -14.01
CA GLN A 266 5.11 -19.00 -13.15
C GLN A 266 4.94 -18.52 -11.70
N ILE A 267 4.52 -17.27 -11.51
CA ILE A 267 4.32 -16.66 -10.20
C ILE A 267 3.20 -17.37 -9.43
N MET A 268 2.09 -17.74 -10.09
CA MET A 268 0.98 -18.47 -9.45
C MET A 268 1.39 -19.84 -8.89
N MET A 269 2.52 -20.41 -9.31
CA MET A 269 3.07 -21.66 -8.76
C MET A 269 4.09 -21.43 -7.64
N SER A 270 4.40 -20.17 -7.32
CA SER A 270 5.42 -19.81 -6.34
C SER A 270 4.87 -19.89 -4.91
N LYS A 271 5.76 -20.11 -3.94
CA LYS A 271 5.39 -20.16 -2.53
C LYS A 271 4.94 -18.76 -2.06
N PRO A 272 3.71 -18.60 -1.53
CA PRO A 272 3.26 -17.33 -1.02
C PRO A 272 3.86 -17.02 0.36
N PHE A 273 3.80 -15.74 0.72
CA PHE A 273 4.07 -15.22 2.03
C PHE A 273 2.85 -15.34 2.93
N LEU A 274 3.14 -15.56 4.21
CA LEU A 274 2.22 -15.41 5.31
C LEU A 274 3.05 -15.25 6.59
N SER A 275 2.84 -14.19 7.36
CA SER A 275 3.53 -14.01 8.64
C SER A 275 3.14 -15.12 9.64
N LYS A 276 3.98 -15.37 10.64
CA LYS A 276 3.61 -16.28 11.75
C LYS A 276 2.46 -15.67 12.55
N GLN A 277 1.45 -16.47 12.87
CA GLN A 277 0.26 -16.00 13.62
C GLN A 277 0.64 -15.32 14.93
N GLU A 278 1.59 -15.90 15.67
CA GLU A 278 2.09 -15.37 16.95
C GLU A 278 2.69 -13.97 16.79
N VAL A 279 3.53 -13.75 15.76
CA VAL A 279 4.13 -12.44 15.48
C VAL A 279 3.07 -11.42 15.09
N LEU A 280 2.13 -11.81 14.22
CA LEU A 280 1.03 -10.95 13.81
C LEU A 280 0.17 -10.53 15.01
N SER A 281 -0.19 -11.49 15.86
CA SER A 281 -1.02 -11.26 17.05
C SER A 281 -0.31 -10.40 18.09
N ASP A 282 0.99 -10.59 18.29
CA ASP A 282 1.81 -9.75 19.17
C ASP A 282 1.84 -8.28 18.68
N LYS A 283 2.06 -8.05 17.38
CA LYS A 283 2.03 -6.70 16.81
C LYS A 283 0.66 -6.05 16.90
N GLN A 284 -0.40 -6.83 16.72
CA GLN A 284 -1.77 -6.38 16.90
C GLN A 284 -2.08 -5.96 18.34
N HIS A 285 -1.62 -6.71 19.35
CA HIS A 285 -1.77 -6.33 20.75
C HIS A 285 -0.99 -5.05 21.08
N GLN A 286 0.27 -4.94 20.63
CA GLN A 286 1.06 -3.71 20.80
C GLN A 286 0.35 -2.49 20.21
N LEU A 287 -0.21 -2.61 19.01
CA LEU A 287 -0.96 -1.51 18.37
C LEU A 287 -2.22 -1.12 19.17
N LEU A 288 -2.97 -2.09 19.69
CA LEU A 288 -4.14 -1.84 20.53
C LEU A 288 -3.78 -1.14 21.84
N GLU A 289 -2.74 -1.60 22.54
CA GLU A 289 -2.27 -0.96 23.78
C GLU A 289 -1.86 0.49 23.57
N ILE A 290 -1.21 0.77 22.44
CA ILE A 290 -0.77 2.12 22.06
C ILE A 290 -1.98 3.01 21.75
N ILE A 291 -2.99 2.51 21.04
CA ILE A 291 -4.25 3.23 20.79
C ILE A 291 -4.94 3.56 22.12
N GLU A 292 -5.05 2.60 23.03
CA GLU A 292 -5.66 2.85 24.35
C GLU A 292 -4.86 3.89 25.16
N GLY A 293 -3.52 3.89 25.02
CA GLY A 293 -2.67 4.95 25.59
C GLY A 293 -2.97 6.32 25.00
N ILE A 294 -3.08 6.43 23.68
CA ILE A 294 -3.45 7.67 23.00
C ILE A 294 -4.82 8.16 23.49
N LYS A 295 -5.80 7.26 23.57
CA LYS A 295 -7.14 7.58 24.05
C LYS A 295 -7.11 8.16 25.47
N ARG A 296 -6.36 7.55 26.39
CA ARG A 296 -6.22 8.06 27.77
C ARG A 296 -5.58 9.44 27.84
N ASP A 297 -4.61 9.72 26.97
CA ASP A 297 -3.80 10.94 27.07
C ASP A 297 -4.44 12.16 26.37
N TYR A 298 -5.41 11.94 25.47
CA TYR A 298 -5.93 12.97 24.58
C TYR A 298 -7.47 12.98 24.42
N SER A 299 -8.21 12.14 25.15
CA SER A 299 -9.69 12.23 25.22
C SER A 299 -10.16 13.22 26.28
#